data_AF-A0A933VA04-F1
#
_entry.id   AF-A0A933VA04-F1
#
_cell.length_a   1.000
_cell.length_b   1.000
_cell.length_c   1.000
_cell.angle_alpha   90.00
_cell.angle_beta   90.00
_cell.angle_gamma   90.00
#
_symmetry.space_group_name_H-M   'P 1'
#
loop_
_entity.id
_entity.type
_entity.pdbx_description
1 polymer ?
#
loop_
_entity_poly.entity_id
_entity_poly.type
_entity_poly.pdbx_seq_one_letter_code
_entity_poly.pdbx_strand_id
1 'polypeptide(L)'
;MVDLVRGKYPAVPALTNVQVITGFTIRVTFADGVEREIDLDSHMFGPVFEPIRRDPKMFASVRVDDESDTICWPNGADIAPETLYYEGEPPWVKDQRRTHSSRKKSTRRVMRPRAQKRKLRTKRLEQKA
;
A
#
# COMPACT_ATOMS: atom_id res chain seq x y z
N MET A 1 10.23 18.59 -16.34
CA MET A 1 9.84 18.26 -14.94
C MET A 1 8.67 17.28 -14.95
N VAL A 2 8.84 16.13 -15.62
CA VAL A 2 7.87 15.01 -15.67
C VAL A 2 8.63 13.69 -15.92
N ASP A 3 9.51 13.31 -15.00
CA ASP A 3 10.23 12.02 -15.09
C ASP A 3 10.40 11.41 -13.70
N LEU A 4 9.28 10.98 -13.12
CA LEU A 4 9.31 10.08 -11.99
C LEU A 4 8.27 8.99 -12.21
N VAL A 5 8.75 7.76 -12.38
CA VAL A 5 8.00 6.50 -12.21
C VAL A 5 7.14 5.98 -13.40
N ARG A 6 7.53 6.19 -14.66
CA ARG A 6 7.05 5.32 -15.76
C ARG A 6 7.68 3.93 -15.64
N GLY A 7 7.05 3.02 -14.89
CA GLY A 7 7.45 1.60 -14.88
C GLY A 7 7.19 0.81 -13.59
N LYS A 8 6.71 1.43 -12.50
CA LYS A 8 6.37 0.69 -11.26
C LYS A 8 4.88 0.50 -10.99
N TYR A 9 4.03 1.32 -11.59
CA TYR A 9 2.58 1.24 -11.41
C TYR A 9 1.94 1.16 -12.79
N PRO A 10 1.30 0.03 -13.16
CA PRO A 10 0.48 0.01 -14.36
C PRO A 10 -0.59 1.09 -14.22
N ALA A 11 -0.79 1.89 -15.27
CA ALA A 11 -1.89 2.84 -15.29
C ALA A 11 -3.20 2.06 -15.18
N VAL A 12 -4.10 2.50 -14.29
CA VAL A 12 -5.46 1.98 -14.25
C VAL A 12 -6.17 2.46 -15.52
N PRO A 13 -6.90 1.59 -16.23
CA PRO A 13 -7.73 2.02 -17.34
C PRO A 13 -8.73 3.11 -16.90
N ALA A 14 -8.99 4.08 -17.77
CA ALA A 14 -9.96 5.14 -17.50
C ALA A 14 -11.37 4.57 -17.27
N LEU A 15 -12.12 5.20 -16.37
CA LEU A 15 -13.53 4.86 -16.15
C LEU A 15 -14.38 5.48 -17.26
N THR A 16 -15.27 4.70 -17.86
CA THR A 16 -16.06 5.15 -19.02
C THR A 16 -17.56 5.15 -18.78
N ASN A 17 -18.03 4.37 -17.80
CA ASN A 17 -19.44 4.28 -17.49
C ASN A 17 -19.66 3.91 -16.02
N VAL A 18 -20.79 4.36 -15.48
CA VAL A 18 -21.31 3.97 -14.18
C VAL A 18 -22.83 3.82 -14.26
N GLN A 19 -23.35 2.74 -13.69
CA GLN A 19 -24.78 2.45 -13.61
C GLN A 19 -25.13 1.99 -12.21
N VAL A 20 -26.19 2.54 -11.62
CA VAL A 20 -26.71 2.04 -10.33
C VAL A 20 -27.56 0.80 -10.57
N ILE A 21 -27.25 -0.28 -9.87
CA ILE A 21 -27.95 -1.57 -9.99
C ILE A 21 -29.02 -1.68 -8.91
N THR A 22 -28.62 -1.61 -7.64
CA THR A 22 -29.52 -1.71 -6.48
C THR A 22 -28.80 -1.25 -5.22
N GLY A 23 -29.52 -0.67 -4.26
CA GLY A 23 -28.91 -0.21 -3.00
C GLY A 23 -27.68 0.67 -3.22
N PHE A 24 -26.52 0.24 -2.69
CA PHE A 24 -25.21 0.88 -2.91
C PHE A 24 -24.34 0.16 -3.95
N THR A 25 -24.95 -0.75 -4.72
CA THR A 25 -24.29 -1.50 -5.78
C THR A 25 -24.34 -0.74 -7.10
N ILE A 26 -23.17 -0.56 -7.70
CA ILE A 26 -22.99 0.00 -9.03
C ILE A 26 -22.34 -1.01 -9.97
N ARG A 27 -22.59 -0.86 -11.26
CA ARG A 27 -21.78 -1.44 -12.33
C ARG A 27 -20.94 -0.34 -12.94
N VAL A 28 -19.65 -0.62 -13.12
CA VAL A 28 -18.71 0.25 -13.80
C VAL A 28 -18.12 -0.42 -15.03
N THR A 29 -17.81 0.39 -16.04
CA THR A 29 -17.11 -0.05 -17.26
C THR A 29 -15.83 0.74 -17.42
N PHE A 30 -14.73 0.04 -17.66
CA PHE A 30 -13.41 0.62 -17.90
C PHE A 30 -13.07 0.63 -19.39
N ALA A 31 -12.14 1.51 -19.79
CA ALA A 31 -11.73 1.70 -21.18
C ALA A 31 -11.11 0.45 -21.85
N ASP A 32 -10.64 -0.52 -21.05
CA ASP A 32 -10.15 -1.81 -21.54
C ASP A 32 -11.27 -2.86 -21.74
N GLY A 33 -12.53 -2.46 -21.51
CA GLY A 33 -13.71 -3.31 -21.64
C GLY A 33 -14.02 -4.14 -20.39
N VAL A 34 -13.26 -3.99 -19.30
CA VAL A 34 -13.59 -4.65 -18.04
C VAL A 34 -14.85 -4.02 -17.44
N GLU A 35 -15.80 -4.86 -17.05
CA GLU A 35 -16.97 -4.46 -16.27
C GLU A 35 -16.91 -5.06 -14.88
N ARG A 36 -17.31 -4.29 -13.86
CA ARG A 36 -17.40 -4.77 -12.48
C ARG A 36 -18.67 -4.30 -11.80
N GLU A 37 -19.23 -5.18 -10.98
CA GLU A 37 -20.34 -4.86 -10.07
C GLU A 37 -19.79 -4.78 -8.65
N ILE A 38 -19.98 -3.63 -8.00
CA ILE A 38 -19.28 -3.26 -6.76
C ILE A 38 -20.29 -2.71 -5.77
N ASP A 39 -20.31 -3.26 -4.56
CA ASP A 39 -21.02 -2.68 -3.43
C ASP A 39 -20.16 -1.60 -2.76
N LEU A 40 -20.57 -0.34 -2.91
CA LEU A 40 -19.86 0.81 -2.39
C LEU A 40 -20.04 1.03 -0.88
N ASP A 41 -20.88 0.24 -0.20
CA ASP A 41 -21.11 0.42 1.24
C ASP A 41 -19.80 0.35 2.04
N SER A 42 -18.87 -0.50 1.65
CA SER A 42 -17.55 -0.62 2.29
C SER A 42 -16.51 0.41 1.83
N HIS A 43 -16.86 1.35 0.95
CA HIS A 43 -15.94 2.35 0.40
C HIS A 43 -16.35 3.79 0.77
N MET A 44 -17.60 4.00 1.15
CA MET A 44 -18.17 5.32 1.46
C MET A 44 -17.94 5.72 2.93
N PHE A 45 -16.70 6.07 3.30
CA PHE A 45 -16.35 6.43 4.69
C PHE A 45 -16.22 7.93 4.94
N GLY A 46 -16.75 8.36 6.08
CA GLY A 46 -16.60 9.73 6.58
C GLY A 46 -17.77 10.66 6.23
N PRO A 47 -17.76 11.89 6.77
CA PRO A 47 -18.93 12.77 6.75
C PRO A 47 -19.41 13.17 5.35
N VAL A 48 -18.50 13.22 4.37
CA VAL A 48 -18.81 13.59 2.99
C VAL A 48 -19.77 12.59 2.32
N PHE A 49 -19.75 11.33 2.75
CA PHE A 49 -20.64 10.28 2.23
C PHE A 49 -21.93 10.10 3.03
N GLU A 50 -22.09 10.75 4.19
CA GLU A 50 -23.33 10.64 4.97
C GLU A 50 -24.58 11.06 4.19
N PRO A 51 -24.59 12.18 3.44
CA PRO A 51 -25.75 12.55 2.64
C PRO A 51 -26.09 11.51 1.56
N ILE A 52 -25.05 10.93 0.94
CA ILE A 52 -25.17 9.90 -0.10
C ILE A 52 -25.78 8.62 0.48
N ARG A 53 -25.35 8.20 1.68
CA ARG A 53 -25.89 7.02 2.38
C ARG A 53 -27.34 7.19 2.82
N ARG A 54 -27.79 8.42 3.07
CA ARG A 54 -29.14 8.71 3.60
C ARG A 54 -30.18 8.94 2.51
N ASP A 55 -29.76 9.38 1.32
CA ASP A 55 -30.66 9.70 0.21
C ASP A 55 -30.36 8.83 -1.03
N PRO A 56 -31.22 7.86 -1.36
CA PRO A 56 -31.09 7.05 -2.57
C PRO A 56 -31.03 7.87 -3.86
N LYS A 57 -31.68 9.04 -3.92
CA LYS A 57 -31.61 9.92 -5.11
C LYS A 57 -30.23 10.56 -5.22
N MET A 58 -29.64 10.92 -4.08
CA MET A 58 -28.28 11.43 -4.06
C MET A 58 -27.31 10.34 -4.50
N PHE A 59 -27.42 9.11 -3.99
CA PHE A 59 -26.62 7.99 -4.48
C PHE A 59 -26.78 7.77 -5.99
N ALA A 60 -28.02 7.78 -6.49
CA ALA A 60 -28.34 7.63 -7.91
C ALA A 60 -27.83 8.75 -8.83
N SER A 61 -27.37 9.87 -8.27
CA SER A 61 -26.75 10.97 -9.03
C SER A 61 -25.25 10.77 -9.32
N VAL A 62 -24.72 9.60 -8.97
CA VAL A 62 -23.35 9.20 -9.32
C VAL A 62 -23.12 9.33 -10.83
N ARG A 63 -21.96 9.86 -11.19
CA ARG A 63 -21.51 9.99 -12.59
C ARG A 63 -20.01 9.77 -12.69
N VAL A 64 -19.52 9.52 -13.88
CA VAL A 64 -18.07 9.60 -14.17
C VAL A 64 -17.67 11.06 -14.28
N ASP A 65 -16.51 11.40 -13.73
CA ASP A 65 -15.83 12.67 -13.97
C ASP A 65 -14.72 12.47 -15.00
N ASP A 66 -14.93 13.00 -16.21
CA ASP A 66 -14.03 12.84 -17.34
C ASP A 66 -12.65 13.52 -17.13
N GLU A 67 -12.53 14.45 -16.17
CA GLU A 67 -11.25 15.10 -15.87
C GLU A 67 -10.38 14.28 -14.92
N SER A 68 -11.00 13.53 -14.02
CA SER A 68 -10.32 12.81 -12.94
C SER A 68 -10.40 11.28 -13.05
N ASP A 69 -11.15 10.75 -14.02
CA ASP A 69 -11.47 9.32 -14.20
C ASP A 69 -12.07 8.67 -12.94
N THR A 70 -12.71 9.46 -12.07
CA THR A 70 -13.38 9.00 -10.85
C THR A 70 -14.89 8.84 -11.05
N ILE A 71 -15.55 8.14 -10.13
CA ILE A 71 -16.98 8.40 -9.93
C ILE A 71 -17.15 9.53 -8.92
N CYS A 72 -18.12 10.42 -9.15
CA CYS A 72 -18.37 11.53 -8.25
C CYS A 72 -19.87 11.86 -8.08
N TRP A 73 -20.16 12.58 -7.01
CA TRP A 73 -21.48 13.08 -6.65
C TRP A 73 -21.54 14.61 -6.64
N PRO A 74 -22.74 15.23 -6.69
CA PRO A 74 -22.89 16.70 -6.69
C PRO A 74 -22.31 17.42 -5.46
N ASN A 75 -22.15 16.72 -4.33
CA ASN A 75 -21.53 17.26 -3.12
C ASN A 75 -20.00 17.22 -3.15
N GLY A 76 -19.39 16.79 -4.25
CA GLY A 76 -17.94 16.71 -4.40
C GLY A 76 -17.29 15.48 -3.79
N ALA A 77 -18.07 14.51 -3.30
CA ALA A 77 -17.52 13.20 -2.96
C ALA A 77 -17.11 12.47 -4.23
N ASP A 78 -15.99 11.76 -4.19
CA ASP A 78 -15.47 10.95 -5.29
C ASP A 78 -14.91 9.60 -4.82
N ILE A 79 -14.82 8.63 -5.73
CA ILE A 79 -14.11 7.38 -5.54
C ILE A 79 -13.21 7.12 -6.75
N ALA A 80 -11.92 6.95 -6.48
CA ALA A 80 -10.87 6.80 -7.47
C ALA A 80 -10.92 5.45 -8.22
N PRO A 81 -10.51 5.39 -9.49
CA PRO A 81 -10.60 4.19 -10.33
C PRO A 81 -9.77 3.02 -9.78
N GLU A 82 -8.67 3.26 -9.06
CA GLU A 82 -7.88 2.21 -8.40
C GLU A 82 -8.72 1.41 -7.40
N THR A 83 -9.61 2.09 -6.67
CA THR A 83 -10.51 1.48 -5.68
C THR A 83 -11.55 0.59 -6.36
N LEU A 84 -11.97 0.97 -7.57
CA LEU A 84 -13.00 0.26 -8.33
C LEU A 84 -12.40 -0.88 -9.19
N TYR A 85 -11.15 -0.73 -9.63
CA TYR A 85 -10.50 -1.66 -10.55
C TYR A 85 -9.79 -2.83 -9.84
N TYR A 86 -9.23 -2.60 -8.65
CA TYR A 86 -8.52 -3.64 -7.90
C TYR A 86 -9.40 -4.18 -6.75
N GLU A 87 -9.90 -5.40 -6.90
CA GLU A 87 -10.41 -6.17 -5.76
C GLU A 87 -9.24 -6.55 -4.83
N GLY A 88 -9.09 -5.82 -3.72
CA GLY A 88 -8.12 -6.14 -2.68
C GLY A 88 -6.73 -5.50 -2.85
N GLU A 89 -5.66 -6.25 -2.60
CA GLU A 89 -4.29 -5.71 -2.66
C GLU A 89 -3.89 -5.40 -4.11
N PRO A 90 -3.48 -4.15 -4.41
CA PRO A 90 -3.03 -3.83 -5.74
C PRO A 90 -1.74 -4.58 -6.10
N PRO A 91 -1.47 -4.84 -7.39
CA PRO A 91 -0.42 -5.75 -7.84
C PRO A 91 0.99 -5.38 -7.37
N TRP A 92 1.23 -4.12 -7.01
CA TRP A 92 2.51 -3.64 -6.47
C TRP A 92 2.78 -4.00 -5.00
N VAL A 93 1.78 -4.46 -4.23
CA VAL A 93 1.99 -4.88 -2.82
C VAL A 93 2.78 -6.19 -2.72
N LYS A 94 2.75 -7.03 -3.77
CA LYS A 94 3.50 -8.30 -3.80
C LYS A 94 5.02 -8.12 -3.95
N ASP A 95 5.47 -7.03 -4.58
CA ASP A 95 6.90 -6.83 -4.90
C ASP A 95 7.74 -6.32 -3.71
N GLN A 96 7.12 -5.60 -2.76
CA GLN A 96 7.86 -5.04 -1.61
C GLN A 96 8.37 -6.09 -0.61
N ARG A 97 7.80 -7.30 -0.61
CA ARG A 97 8.23 -8.41 0.26
C ARG A 97 9.54 -9.07 -0.21
N ARG A 98 9.98 -8.85 -1.46
CA ARG A 98 11.23 -9.42 -1.99
C ARG A 98 12.46 -8.55 -1.75
N THR A 99 12.32 -7.24 -1.60
CA THR A 99 13.46 -6.31 -1.60
C THR A 99 14.07 -6.02 -0.23
N HIS A 100 13.40 -6.39 0.87
CA HIS A 100 13.90 -6.13 2.25
C HIS A 100 14.64 -7.32 2.88
N SER A 101 14.72 -8.48 2.23
CA SER A 101 15.44 -9.65 2.75
C SER A 101 16.73 -9.90 2.00
N SER A 102 17.72 -9.00 2.10
CA SER A 102 19.13 -9.31 1.77
C SER A 102 20.12 -8.19 2.12
N ARG A 103 20.42 -8.00 3.42
CA ARG A 103 21.78 -7.59 3.84
C ARG A 103 22.13 -7.92 5.29
N LYS A 104 22.05 -9.21 5.67
CA LYS A 104 22.91 -9.70 6.75
C LYS A 104 24.32 -9.89 6.18
N LYS A 105 25.23 -8.93 6.38
CA LYS A 105 26.67 -9.17 6.24
C LYS A 105 27.31 -9.28 7.61
N SER A 106 27.36 -10.52 8.07
CA SER A 106 28.26 -11.06 9.08
C SER A 106 29.71 -10.75 8.70
N THR A 107 30.40 -9.93 9.49
CA THR A 107 31.85 -9.86 9.46
C THR A 107 32.40 -10.91 10.43
N ARG A 108 32.75 -12.09 9.90
CA ARG A 108 33.63 -13.05 10.59
C ARG A 108 34.99 -12.38 10.79
N ARG A 109 35.23 -11.80 11.97
CA ARG A 109 36.57 -11.40 12.39
C ARG A 109 37.21 -12.59 13.09
N VAL A 110 37.92 -13.42 12.31
CA VAL A 110 38.79 -14.46 12.85
C VAL A 110 39.98 -13.79 13.51
N MET A 111 40.03 -13.75 14.84
CA MET A 111 41.27 -13.47 15.56
C MET A 111 41.95 -14.79 15.96
N ARG A 112 43.17 -14.95 15.47
CA ARG A 112 44.09 -16.06 15.78
C ARG A 112 44.65 -15.90 17.20
N PRO A 113 44.78 -16.97 18.00
CA PRO A 113 45.57 -16.91 19.22
C PRO A 113 47.06 -17.06 18.87
N ARG A 114 47.94 -16.23 19.44
CA ARG A 114 49.40 -16.44 19.37
C ARG A 114 50.06 -16.30 20.74
N ALA A 115 50.40 -17.46 21.29
CA ALA A 115 51.56 -17.84 22.11
C ALA A 115 52.18 -16.85 23.13
N GLN A 116 52.01 -17.27 24.39
CA GLN A 116 52.79 -17.16 25.62
C GLN A 116 54.31 -16.83 25.50
N LYS A 117 54.79 -15.88 26.33
CA LYS A 117 56.17 -15.85 26.84
C LYS A 117 56.21 -15.45 28.32
N ARG A 118 56.85 -16.31 29.12
CA ARG A 118 57.20 -16.19 30.54
C ARG A 118 58.28 -15.13 30.77
N LYS A 119 58.37 -14.67 32.03
CA LYS A 119 59.54 -14.33 32.89
C LYS A 119 59.11 -13.18 33.83
N LEU A 120 59.47 -13.04 35.11
CA LEU A 120 60.20 -13.81 36.13
C LEU A 120 60.13 -12.90 37.40
N ARG A 121 60.15 -13.50 38.61
CA ARG A 121 60.62 -12.89 39.90
C ARG A 121 59.72 -11.75 40.49
N THR A 122 59.51 -11.58 41.79
CA THR A 122 60.31 -11.86 43.00
C THR A 122 59.44 -11.88 44.29
N LYS A 123 59.72 -12.88 45.16
CA LYS A 123 59.83 -12.99 46.64
C LYS A 123 59.24 -11.96 47.65
N ARG A 124 58.95 -12.55 48.85
CA ARG A 124 58.83 -12.05 50.27
C ARG A 124 57.43 -11.63 50.71
N LEU A 125 56.91 -11.91 51.91
CA LEU A 125 57.47 -12.39 53.20
C LEU A 125 56.32 -12.80 54.17
N GLU A 126 56.59 -13.75 55.11
CA GLU A 126 56.06 -13.95 56.49
C GLU A 126 54.53 -13.97 56.75
N GLN A 127 53.91 -15.05 57.27
CA GLN A 127 53.96 -15.63 58.64
C GLN A 127 53.66 -14.66 59.80
N LYS A 128 52.56 -14.96 60.52
CA LYS A 128 52.21 -14.74 61.94
C LYS A 128 50.68 -14.75 62.04
N ALA A 129 50.00 -15.36 63.00
CA ALA A 129 50.31 -16.24 64.12
C ALA A 129 48.98 -16.93 64.48
#